data_AF-A0A7X9HBS3-F1
#
_entry.id   AF-A0A7X9HBS3-F1
#
_cell.length_a   1.000
_cell.length_b   1.000
_cell.length_c   1.000
_cell.angle_alpha   90.00
_cell.angle_beta   90.00
_cell.angle_gamma   90.00
#
_symmetry.space_group_name_H-M   'P 1'
#
loop_
_entity.id
_entity.type
_entity.pdbx_description
1 polymer ?
#
loop_
_entity_poly.entity_id
_entity_poly.type
_entity_poly.pdbx_seq_one_letter_code
_entity_poly.pdbx_strand_id
1 'polypeptide(L)' 'WDEVESYVEKERFVYVQGRLREQAINAQDWKDACLLYFQQFNKLPIPYDIERPVNKLEDIIKKDRERKNQ' A
#
# COMPACT_ATOMS: atom_id res chain seq x y z
N TRP A 1 -8.84 -10.68 9.88
CA TRP A 1 -10.05 -9.97 10.35
C TRP A 1 -11.29 -10.71 9.88
N ASP A 2 -11.34 -11.13 8.62
CA ASP A 2 -12.48 -11.87 8.07
C ASP A 2 -12.85 -13.12 8.90
N GLU A 3 -11.87 -13.89 9.38
CA GLU A 3 -12.09 -15.07 10.22
C GLU A 3 -12.74 -14.79 11.59
N VAL A 4 -12.78 -13.53 12.04
CA VAL A 4 -13.34 -13.16 13.36
C VAL A 4 -14.73 -12.55 13.27
N GLU A 5 -15.37 -12.54 12.10
CA GLU A 5 -16.69 -11.92 11.86
C GLU A 5 -17.76 -12.37 12.87
N SER A 6 -17.81 -13.66 13.19
CA SER A 6 -18.81 -14.23 14.11
C SER A 6 -18.66 -13.76 15.57
N TYR A 7 -17.53 -13.17 15.93
CA TYR A 7 -17.21 -12.76 17.31
C TYR A 7 -17.32 -11.25 17.52
N VAL A 8 -17.63 -10.48 16.47
CA VAL A 8 -17.65 -9.02 16.48
C VAL A 8 -18.99 -8.51 15.99
N GLU A 9 -19.48 -7.43 16.61
CA GLU A 9 -20.67 -6.73 16.13
C GLU A 9 -20.48 -6.22 14.70
N LYS A 10 -21.53 -6.38 13.87
CA LYS A 10 -21.52 -6.11 12.44
C LYS A 10 -20.96 -4.73 12.07
N GLU A 11 -21.35 -3.66 12.78
CA GLU A 11 -20.90 -2.30 12.46
C GLU A 11 -19.38 -2.15 12.63
N ARG A 12 -18.84 -2.61 13.77
CA ARG A 12 -17.40 -2.59 14.04
C ARG A 12 -16.63 -3.50 13.09
N PHE A 13 -17.19 -4.67 12.77
CA PHE A 13 -16.60 -5.58 11.80
C PHE A 13 -16.41 -4.90 10.44
N VAL A 14 -17.48 -4.33 9.88
CA VAL A 14 -17.45 -3.66 8.57
C VAL A 14 -16.52 -2.44 8.59
N TYR A 15 -16.59 -1.62 9.64
CA TYR A 15 -15.73 -0.45 9.79
C TYR A 15 -14.25 -0.82 9.75
N VAL A 16 -13.82 -1.74 10.62
CA VAL A 16 -12.40 -2.15 10.69
C VAL A 16 -11.98 -2.87 9.41
N GLN A 17 -12.83 -3.71 8.82
CA GLN A 17 -12.52 -4.38 7.56
C GLN A 17 -12.28 -3.37 6.44
N GLY A 18 -13.07 -2.29 6.37
CA GLY A 18 -12.86 -1.19 5.43
C GLY A 18 -11.50 -0.52 5.62
N ARG A 19 -11.16 -0.17 6.87
CA ARG A 19 -9.86 0.44 7.21
C ARG A 19 -8.67 -0.46 6.88
N LEU A 20 -8.80 -1.77 7.09
CA LEU A 20 -7.76 -2.74 6.73
C LEU A 20 -7.55 -2.86 5.23
N ARG A 21 -8.62 -2.76 4.42
CA ARG A 21 -8.49 -2.71 2.94
C ARG A 21 -7.74 -1.45 2.50
N GLU A 22 -8.12 -0.29 3.02
CA GLU A 22 -7.42 0.97 2.74
C GLU A 22 -5.95 0.88 3.17
N GLN A 23 -5.68 0.31 4.35
CA GLN A 23 -4.33 0.12 4.85
C GLN A 23 -3.49 -0.79 3.95
N ALA A 24 -4.06 -1.88 3.44
CA ALA A 24 -3.37 -2.80 2.53
C ALA A 24 -3.00 -2.10 1.21
N ILE A 25 -3.92 -1.31 0.64
CA ILE A 25 -3.67 -0.51 -0.57
C ILE A 25 -2.54 0.51 -0.30
N ASN A 26 -2.63 1.23 0.82
CA ASN A 26 -1.58 2.19 1.21
C ASN A 26 -0.23 1.50 1.41
N ALA A 27 -0.19 0.33 2.04
CA ALA A 27 1.05 -0.43 2.25
C ALA A 27 1.71 -0.84 0.93
N GLN A 28 0.90 -1.19 -0.09
CA GLN A 28 1.42 -1.47 -1.44
C GLN A 28 2.05 -0.23 -2.07
N ASP A 29 1.40 0.94 -1.99
CA ASP A 29 1.95 2.21 -2.48
C ASP A 29 3.27 2.56 -1.76
N TRP A 30 3.34 2.38 -0.44
CA TRP A 30 4.57 2.58 0.34
C TRP A 30 5.69 1.60 -0.04
N LYS A 31 5.37 0.32 -0.21
CA LYS A 31 6.32 -0.72 -0.65
C LYS A 31 6.93 -0.33 -2.00
N ASP A 32 6.07 0.00 -2.97
CA ASP A 32 6.49 0.35 -4.34
C ASP A 32 7.31 1.64 -4.36
N ALA A 33 6.89 2.67 -3.61
CA ALA A 33 7.62 3.93 -3.50
C ALA A 33 9.04 3.71 -2.98
N CYS A 34 9.20 2.97 -1.88
CA CYS A 34 10.50 2.69 -1.29
C CYS A 34 11.39 1.89 -2.26
N LEU A 35 10.86 0.80 -2.83
CA LEU A 35 11.63 -0.05 -3.74
C LEU A 35 12.09 0.71 -4.99
N LEU A 36 11.18 1.45 -5.64
CA LEU A 36 11.48 2.18 -6.86
C LEU A 36 12.38 3.39 -6.60
N TYR A 37 12.17 4.13 -5.51
CA TYR A 37 13.02 5.26 -5.16
C TYR A 37 14.47 4.83 -4.91
N PHE A 38 14.70 3.83 -4.05
CA PHE A 38 16.05 3.39 -3.75
C PHE A 38 16.72 2.67 -4.92
N GLN A 39 15.95 2.05 -5.82
CA GLN A 39 16.47 1.48 -7.05
C GLN A 39 17.14 2.54 -7.94
N GLN A 40 16.66 3.79 -7.97
CA GLN A 40 17.26 4.87 -8.76
C GLN A 40 18.72 5.14 -8.36
N PHE A 41 19.04 5.01 -7.07
CA PHE A 41 20.37 5.32 -6.53
C PHE A 41 21.27 4.09 -6.44
N ASN A 42 20.73 2.97 -5.95
CA ASN A 42 21.50 1.73 -5.75
C ASN A 42 21.74 0.97 -7.07
N LYS A 43 20.92 1.22 -8.10
CA LYS A 43 21.00 0.59 -9.44
C LYS A 43 20.97 -0.94 -9.42
N LEU A 44 20.46 -1.52 -8.34
CA LEU A 44 20.28 -2.97 -8.20
C LEU A 44 18.89 -3.38 -8.71
N PRO A 45 18.79 -4.54 -9.39
CA PRO A 45 17.49 -5.08 -9.74
C PRO A 45 16.74 -5.50 -8.46
N ILE A 46 15.43 -5.32 -8.46
CA ILE A 46 14.56 -5.90 -7.43
C ILE A 46 14.66 -7.45 -7.56
N PRO A 47 14.87 -8.19 -6.46
CA PRO A 47 14.91 -9.65 -6.47
C PRO A 47 13.66 -10.28 -7.11
N TYR A 48 13.82 -11.47 -7.70
CA TYR A 48 12.75 -12.15 -8.45
C TYR A 48 11.77 -12.90 -7.56
N ASP A 49 12.18 -13.22 -6.33
CA ASP A 49 11.40 -13.91 -5.30
C ASP A 49 10.42 -12.99 -4.58
N ILE A 50 10.49 -11.68 -4.81
CA ILE A 50 9.54 -10.71 -4.27
C ILE A 50 8.61 -10.17 -5.35
N GLU A 51 7.39 -9.85 -4.93
CA GLU A 51 6.40 -9.20 -5.79
C GLU A 51 6.98 -7.94 -6.41
N ARG A 52 6.84 -7.83 -7.73
CA ARG A 52 7.28 -6.65 -8.47
C ARG A 52 6.39 -5.46 -8.12
N PRO A 53 6.95 -4.24 -8.11
CA PRO A 53 6.13 -3.03 -8.01
C PRO A 53 5.07 -3.00 -9.09
N VAL A 54 3.83 -2.73 -8.70
CA VAL A 54 2.69 -2.65 -9.61
C VAL A 54 2.39 -1.21 -10.02
N ASN A 55 2.79 -0.26 -9.16
CA ASN A 55 2.70 1.18 -9.43
C ASN A 55 3.98 1.73 -10.04
N LYS A 56 3.89 2.88 -10.71
CA LYS A 56 5.06 3.68 -11.11
C LYS A 56 5.39 4.72 -10.05
N LEU A 57 6.68 5.02 -9.87
CA LEU A 57 7.13 5.99 -8.86
C LEU A 57 6.57 7.39 -9.13
N GLU A 58 6.49 7.81 -10.39
CA GLU A 58 5.96 9.12 -10.78
C GLU A 58 4.49 9.28 -10.38
N ASP A 59 3.68 8.22 -10.56
CA ASP A 59 2.27 8.22 -10.20
C ASP A 59 2.09 8.34 -8.68
N ILE A 60 2.93 7.64 -7.90
CA ILE A 60 2.91 7.72 -6.43
C ILE A 60 3.31 9.12 -5.95
N ILE A 61 4.37 9.72 -6.52
CA ILE A 61 4.81 11.08 -6.17
C ILE A 61 3.70 12.09 -6.49
N LYS A 62 3.02 11.94 -7.63
CA LYS A 62 1.90 12.80 -8.01
C LYS A 62 0.76 12.70 -6.98
N LYS A 63 0.33 11.48 -6.64
CA LYS A 63 -0.70 11.23 -5.62
C LYS A 63 -0.35 11.85 -4.26
N ASP A 64 0.89 11.69 -3.79
CA ASP A 64 1.31 12.25 -2.49
C ASP A 64 1.30 13.79 -2.49
N ARG A 65 1.70 14.41 -3.60
CA ARG A 65 1.63 15.87 -3.77
C ARG A 65 0.18 16.37 -3.75
N GLU A 66 -0.71 15.69 -4.46
CA GLU A 66 -2.14 16.03 -4.47
C GLU A 66 -2.75 15.91 -3.07
N ARG A 67 -2.44 14.83 -2.35
CA ARG A 67 -2.89 14.62 -0.96
C ARG A 67 -2.43 15.72 0.00
N LYS A 68 -1.22 16.25 -0.15
CA LYS A 68 -0.68 17.33 0.70
C LYS A 68 -1.33 18.69 0.45
N ASN A 69 -1.94 18.89 -0.72
CA ASN A 69 -2.58 20.14 -1.11
C ASN A 69 -4.08 20.19 -0.76
N GLN A 70 -4.59 19.13 -0.12
CA GLN A 70 -5.99 18.95 0.27
C GLN A 70 -6.13 19.12 1.79
#